data_AF-A0A366ERZ2-F1
#
_entry.id   AF-A0A366ERZ2-F1
#
_cell.length_a   1.000
_cell.length_b   1.000
_cell.length_c   1.000
_cell.angle_alpha   90.00
_cell.angle_beta   90.00
_cell.angle_gamma   90.00
#
_symmetry.space_group_name_H-M   'P 1'
#
loop_
_entity.id
_entity.type
_entity.pdbx_description
1 polymer ?
#
loop_
_entity_poly.entity_id
_entity_poly.type
_entity_poly.pdbx_seq_one_letter_code
_entity_poly.pdbx_strand_id
1 'polypeptide(L)'
;MNPVWSIPMFRLAPRRVECDDNGLRVAGTPLLKRGAHGTWAVREEGDVGRELQKLYGFPLDVGCKRGGLAVIARALNSGDLARAQVATLLLKLPDPPATDGAVPDALQKRRLAHELTASGLLKTDDDWDAEHPRTGTPPNPGWFATKPGAVDPPKADVKPVSPSAAAGAAVVLRPLTAAAEATALIAPDIAPAVLEALGTLGAAMAGSALAAFAAFGAIFVPSANRLLETGSVPGRSDISYRWDHDVDSVTFSALVDGEWRPLTSGTLHGNAFLDEKGKAVAVSAPGPDGRQTLVTSVEVLDRAVAELKSGAGSPDAAQSRENHEPRLCPDPTPEPKTTKSENSIRYQEYVSGLPYGLAIDVGGVRFDGCDPTTGDLLEAKADIDHLFDDDGELKVFVNSKKDPIIQMQSQIDVAFATIPPRRVVWHAQTPKGFQGLSVSARRLERGKVFVVYDPNGGP
;
A
#
# COMPACT_ATOMS: atom_id res chain seq x y z
N MET A 1 -8.73 11.01 -21.40
CA MET A 1 -8.49 11.28 -19.97
C MET A 1 -9.24 10.22 -19.19
N ASN A 2 -8.57 9.15 -18.78
CA ASN A 2 -9.18 8.20 -17.83
C ASN A 2 -9.09 8.85 -16.45
N PRO A 3 -10.19 8.91 -15.67
CA PRO A 3 -10.13 9.44 -14.32
C PRO A 3 -9.15 8.61 -13.51
N VAL A 4 -8.21 9.26 -12.83
CA VAL A 4 -7.46 8.63 -11.74
C VAL A 4 -8.49 8.23 -10.69
N TRP A 5 -8.71 6.94 -10.54
CA TRP A 5 -9.58 6.42 -9.49
C TRP A 5 -8.78 6.50 -8.19
N SER A 6 -9.05 7.53 -7.41
CA SER A 6 -8.51 7.63 -6.06
C SER A 6 -8.92 6.36 -5.29
N ILE A 7 -8.02 5.78 -4.48
CA ILE A 7 -8.42 4.77 -3.49
C ILE A 7 -9.62 5.35 -2.73
N PRO A 8 -10.75 4.63 -2.67
CA PRO A 8 -11.92 5.15 -2.00
C PRO A 8 -11.59 5.39 -0.52
N MET A 9 -11.50 6.67 -0.17
CA MET A 9 -11.25 7.12 1.18
C MET A 9 -12.59 7.23 1.89
N PHE A 10 -12.86 6.27 2.77
CA PHE A 10 -14.05 6.30 3.62
C PHE A 10 -13.73 7.09 4.88
N ARG A 11 -14.52 8.14 5.13
CA ARG A 11 -14.34 9.02 6.27
C ARG A 11 -15.69 9.46 6.81
N LEU A 12 -15.70 9.82 8.09
CA LEU A 12 -16.82 10.55 8.65
C LEU A 12 -16.64 12.04 8.34
N ALA A 13 -17.67 12.68 7.81
CA ALA A 13 -17.64 14.10 7.50
C ALA A 13 -19.04 14.71 7.59
N PRO A 14 -19.15 15.95 8.12
CA PRO A 14 -20.42 16.65 8.14
C PRO A 14 -21.07 16.74 6.75
N ARG A 15 -22.39 16.55 6.70
CA ARG A 15 -23.26 16.53 5.53
C ARG A 15 -22.90 15.47 4.47
N ARG A 16 -22.03 14.52 4.82
CA ARG A 16 -21.64 13.35 4.02
C ARG A 16 -22.03 12.11 4.80
N VAL A 17 -21.10 11.22 5.13
CA VAL A 17 -21.35 10.11 6.05
C VAL A 17 -21.08 10.58 7.47
N GLU A 18 -22.12 10.61 8.30
CA GLU A 18 -22.05 11.06 9.70
C GLU A 18 -22.47 9.94 10.64
N CYS A 19 -21.80 9.81 11.79
CA CYS A 19 -22.27 9.00 12.90
C CYS A 19 -22.00 9.74 14.21
N ASP A 20 -23.08 10.17 14.85
CA ASP A 20 -23.09 10.92 16.11
C ASP A 20 -24.27 10.46 17.00
N ASP A 21 -24.56 11.22 18.07
CA ASP A 21 -25.66 10.94 19.01
C ASP A 21 -27.05 10.99 18.36
N ASN A 22 -27.16 11.54 17.15
CA ASN A 22 -28.37 11.55 16.33
C ASN A 22 -28.40 10.40 15.30
N GLY A 23 -27.49 9.44 15.41
CA GLY A 23 -27.44 8.21 14.61
C GLY A 23 -26.57 8.30 13.34
N LEU A 24 -26.56 7.21 12.57
CA LEU A 24 -25.88 7.16 11.27
C LEU A 24 -26.74 7.82 10.18
N ARG A 25 -26.15 8.78 9.46
CA ARG A 25 -26.77 9.49 8.33
C ARG A 25 -25.84 9.56 7.11
N VAL A 26 -26.43 9.62 5.92
CA VAL A 26 -25.73 9.89 4.65
C VAL A 26 -26.38 11.10 3.97
N ALA A 27 -25.66 12.21 3.86
CA ALA A 27 -26.19 13.52 3.45
C ALA A 27 -27.50 13.90 4.15
N GLY A 28 -27.59 13.63 5.46
CA GLY A 28 -28.78 13.90 6.27
C GLY A 28 -29.86 12.82 6.20
N THR A 29 -29.79 11.87 5.25
CA THR A 29 -30.70 10.72 5.21
C THR A 29 -30.38 9.75 6.35
N PRO A 30 -31.27 9.56 7.34
CA PRO A 30 -30.98 8.67 8.46
C PRO A 30 -31.05 7.21 8.03
N LEU A 31 -30.05 6.41 8.40
CA LEU A 31 -30.06 4.96 8.12
C LEU A 31 -30.64 4.16 9.30
N LEU A 32 -30.73 4.81 10.47
CA LEU A 32 -31.31 4.28 11.70
C LEU A 32 -32.50 5.15 12.11
N LYS A 33 -33.49 4.56 12.79
CA LYS A 33 -34.61 5.27 13.40
C LYS A 33 -34.49 5.22 14.92
N ARG A 34 -34.90 6.31 15.57
CA ARG A 34 -35.00 6.40 17.02
C ARG A 34 -36.43 6.08 17.47
N GLY A 35 -36.59 5.06 18.30
CA GLY A 35 -37.87 4.65 18.87
C GLY A 35 -38.35 5.58 19.99
N ALA A 36 -39.56 5.35 20.49
CA ALA A 36 -40.19 6.18 21.52
C ALA A 36 -39.39 6.27 22.83
N HIS A 37 -38.60 5.24 23.16
CA HIS A 37 -37.74 5.19 24.35
C HIS A 37 -36.30 5.66 24.08
N GLY A 38 -36.06 6.31 22.95
CA GLY A 38 -34.73 6.78 22.56
C GLY A 38 -33.81 5.70 22.01
N THR A 39 -34.28 4.46 21.84
CA THR A 39 -33.52 3.33 21.30
C THR A 39 -33.35 3.41 19.78
N TRP A 40 -32.16 3.11 19.30
CA TRP A 40 -31.82 3.02 17.88
C TRP A 40 -32.19 1.65 17.31
N ALA A 41 -32.83 1.66 16.14
CA ALA A 41 -33.12 0.48 15.35
C ALA A 41 -32.78 0.74 13.88
N VAL A 42 -32.42 -0.31 13.14
CA VAL A 42 -32.26 -0.23 11.68
C VAL A 42 -33.61 0.15 11.06
N ARG A 43 -33.60 1.08 10.10
CA ARG A 43 -34.80 1.41 9.32
C ARG A 43 -35.22 0.25 8.43
N GLU A 44 -36.45 0.31 7.91
CA GLU A 44 -36.93 -0.66 6.93
C GLU A 44 -36.06 -0.56 5.66
N GLU A 45 -35.74 -1.71 5.07
CA GLU A 45 -34.73 -1.83 4.02
C GLU A 45 -35.20 -1.18 2.71
N GLY A 46 -36.47 -1.39 2.35
CA GLY A 46 -37.08 -0.74 1.19
C GLY A 46 -37.10 0.78 1.31
N ASP A 47 -37.40 1.32 2.50
CA ASP A 47 -37.37 2.76 2.77
C ASP A 47 -35.95 3.34 2.60
N VAL A 48 -34.95 2.72 3.23
CA VAL A 48 -33.55 3.17 3.13
C VAL A 48 -33.02 3.03 1.71
N GLY A 49 -33.31 1.90 1.05
CA GLY A 49 -32.92 1.62 -0.32
C GLY A 49 -33.45 2.67 -1.29
N ARG A 50 -34.76 2.99 -1.22
CA ARG A 50 -35.37 4.03 -2.07
C ARG A 50 -34.74 5.41 -1.85
N GLU A 51 -34.48 5.79 -0.60
CA GLU A 51 -33.88 7.10 -0.28
C GLU A 51 -32.41 7.19 -0.71
N LEU A 52 -31.61 6.15 -0.47
CA LEU A 52 -30.22 6.12 -0.92
C LEU A 52 -30.09 6.01 -2.44
N GLN A 53 -30.96 5.25 -3.11
CA GLN A 53 -31.02 5.21 -4.57
C GLN A 53 -31.32 6.59 -5.15
N LYS A 54 -32.26 7.34 -4.54
CA LYS A 54 -32.53 8.73 -4.92
C LYS A 54 -31.30 9.64 -4.70
N LEU A 55 -30.55 9.42 -3.62
CA LEU A 55 -29.37 10.21 -3.27
C LEU A 55 -28.18 9.97 -4.19
N TYR A 56 -27.84 8.70 -4.44
CA TYR A 56 -26.67 8.31 -5.24
C TYR A 56 -26.97 8.27 -6.75
N GLY A 57 -28.23 8.09 -7.14
CA GLY A 57 -28.63 7.95 -8.54
C GLY A 57 -28.33 6.58 -9.15
N PHE A 58 -28.13 5.54 -8.32
CA PHE A 58 -27.85 4.16 -8.71
C PHE A 58 -28.79 3.19 -7.99
N PRO A 59 -29.13 2.03 -8.58
CA PRO A 59 -29.81 0.97 -7.86
C PRO A 59 -28.88 0.40 -6.79
N LEU A 60 -29.33 0.35 -5.54
CA LEU A 60 -28.51 -0.09 -4.41
C LEU A 60 -29.09 -1.31 -3.70
N ASP A 61 -28.23 -2.23 -3.30
CA ASP A 61 -28.55 -3.30 -2.36
C ASP A 61 -28.12 -2.89 -0.94
N VAL A 62 -29.08 -2.39 -0.16
CA VAL A 62 -28.85 -2.03 1.25
C VAL A 62 -28.90 -3.27 2.16
N GLY A 63 -29.50 -4.37 1.71
CA GLY A 63 -29.61 -5.62 2.45
C GLY A 63 -28.22 -6.15 2.84
N CYS A 64 -27.24 -6.04 1.94
CA CYS A 64 -25.85 -6.42 2.22
C CYS A 64 -25.20 -5.67 3.40
N LYS A 65 -25.73 -4.49 3.79
CA LYS A 65 -25.23 -3.67 4.91
C LYS A 65 -26.01 -3.82 6.20
N ARG A 66 -27.10 -4.58 6.20
CA ARG A 66 -28.01 -4.70 7.35
C ARG A 66 -27.32 -5.19 8.63
N GLY A 67 -26.40 -6.14 8.50
CA GLY A 67 -25.62 -6.65 9.64
C GLY A 67 -24.77 -5.56 10.32
N GLY A 68 -24.07 -4.75 9.55
CA GLY A 68 -23.27 -3.65 10.09
C GLY A 68 -24.13 -2.51 10.65
N LEU A 69 -25.27 -2.20 10.03
CA LEU A 69 -26.24 -1.25 10.57
C LEU A 69 -26.77 -1.68 11.95
N ALA A 70 -27.00 -2.98 12.14
CA ALA A 70 -27.43 -3.52 13.44
C ALA A 70 -26.34 -3.39 14.52
N VAL A 71 -25.06 -3.55 14.15
CA VAL A 71 -23.93 -3.32 15.07
C VAL A 71 -23.88 -1.86 15.52
N ILE A 72 -24.05 -0.91 14.59
CA ILE A 72 -24.04 0.52 14.88
C ILE A 72 -25.20 0.89 15.79
N ALA A 73 -26.42 0.42 15.50
CA ALA A 73 -27.58 0.64 16.37
C ALA A 73 -27.37 0.12 17.79
N ARG A 74 -26.76 -1.07 17.94
CA ARG A 74 -26.44 -1.63 19.25
C ARG A 74 -25.40 -0.79 19.99
N ALA A 75 -24.35 -0.35 19.31
CA ALA A 75 -23.32 0.51 19.91
C ALA A 75 -23.92 1.83 20.42
N LEU A 76 -24.78 2.48 19.62
CA LEU A 76 -25.48 3.70 20.03
C LEU A 76 -26.44 3.48 21.20
N ASN A 77 -27.16 2.34 21.23
CA ASN A 77 -28.01 1.99 22.37
C ASN A 77 -27.23 1.78 23.68
N SER A 78 -25.96 1.39 23.57
CA SER A 78 -25.05 1.23 24.71
C SER A 78 -24.29 2.51 25.08
N GLY A 79 -24.52 3.63 24.38
CA GLY A 79 -23.77 4.88 24.58
C GLY A 79 -22.31 4.83 24.10
N ASP A 80 -21.94 3.83 23.30
CA ASP A 80 -20.58 3.63 22.78
C ASP A 80 -20.44 4.28 21.40
N LEU A 81 -20.29 5.60 21.40
CA LEU A 81 -20.20 6.39 20.17
C LEU A 81 -18.96 6.05 19.34
N ALA A 82 -17.81 5.80 19.99
CA ALA A 82 -16.56 5.47 19.29
C ALA A 82 -16.71 4.17 18.49
N ARG A 83 -17.30 3.14 19.07
CA ARG A 83 -17.59 1.89 18.36
C ARG A 83 -18.58 2.08 17.21
N ALA A 84 -19.60 2.92 17.39
CA ALA A 84 -20.55 3.24 16.33
C ALA A 84 -19.85 3.92 15.13
N GLN A 85 -18.91 4.84 15.39
CA GLN A 85 -18.13 5.53 14.37
C GLN A 85 -17.18 4.59 13.62
N VAL A 86 -16.45 3.71 14.33
CA VAL A 86 -15.58 2.71 13.69
C VAL A 86 -16.40 1.73 12.84
N ALA A 87 -17.51 1.22 13.37
CA ALA A 87 -18.39 0.34 12.61
C ALA A 87 -18.98 1.04 11.37
N THR A 88 -19.25 2.35 11.44
CA THR A 88 -19.66 3.16 10.29
C THR A 88 -18.57 3.21 9.21
N LEU A 89 -17.31 3.46 9.57
CA LEU A 89 -16.20 3.47 8.61
C LEU A 89 -16.04 2.10 7.92
N LEU A 90 -16.22 1.01 8.68
CA LEU A 90 -16.14 -0.35 8.15
C LEU A 90 -17.30 -0.73 7.21
N LEU A 91 -18.42 0.02 7.22
CA LEU A 91 -19.46 -0.15 6.21
C LEU A 91 -18.99 0.28 4.81
N LYS A 92 -17.93 1.11 4.73
CA LYS A 92 -17.36 1.63 3.48
C LYS A 92 -18.40 2.35 2.63
N LEU A 93 -19.24 3.19 3.23
CA LEU A 93 -20.24 3.98 2.51
C LEU A 93 -19.52 5.12 1.75
N PRO A 94 -19.62 5.21 0.40
CA PRO A 94 -19.03 6.31 -0.35
C PRO A 94 -19.67 7.66 0.00
N ASP A 95 -18.94 8.76 -0.19
CA ASP A 95 -19.53 10.09 -0.05
C ASP A 95 -20.63 10.30 -1.14
N PRO A 96 -21.82 10.78 -0.78
CA PRO A 96 -22.84 11.10 -1.77
C PRO A 96 -22.41 12.29 -2.64
N PRO A 97 -22.96 12.42 -3.86
CA PRO A 97 -22.73 13.59 -4.70
C PRO A 97 -23.17 14.87 -3.97
N ALA A 98 -22.51 15.99 -4.26
CA ALA A 98 -22.84 17.26 -3.61
C ALA A 98 -24.32 17.62 -3.85
N THR A 99 -25.01 18.06 -2.79
CA THR A 99 -26.43 18.43 -2.85
C THR A 99 -26.66 19.88 -3.30
N ASP A 100 -25.65 20.52 -3.89
CA ASP A 100 -25.73 21.92 -4.37
C ASP A 100 -26.56 22.08 -5.65
N GLY A 101 -27.16 20.99 -6.13
CA GLY A 101 -28.02 20.96 -7.31
C GLY A 101 -27.25 20.81 -8.62
N ALA A 102 -25.91 20.76 -8.59
CA ALA A 102 -25.12 20.45 -9.76
C ALA A 102 -25.36 18.98 -10.16
N VAL A 103 -25.81 18.75 -11.39
CA VAL A 103 -25.94 17.39 -11.93
C VAL A 103 -24.53 16.80 -12.05
N PRO A 104 -24.23 15.65 -11.43
CA PRO A 104 -22.90 15.05 -11.52
C PRO A 104 -22.52 14.77 -12.97
N ASP A 105 -21.30 15.14 -13.36
CA ASP A 105 -20.80 14.86 -14.70
C ASP A 105 -20.60 13.35 -14.92
N ALA A 106 -20.37 12.95 -16.17
CA ALA A 106 -20.20 11.54 -16.53
C ALA A 106 -19.01 10.89 -15.81
N LEU A 107 -17.96 11.64 -15.52
CA LEU A 107 -16.76 11.18 -14.83
C LEU A 107 -17.03 10.91 -13.36
N GLN A 108 -17.74 11.83 -12.69
CA GLN A 108 -18.18 11.74 -11.30
C GLN A 108 -19.17 10.59 -11.11
N LYS A 109 -20.11 10.39 -12.05
CA LYS A 109 -21.01 9.23 -12.04
C LYS A 109 -20.24 7.93 -12.17
N ARG A 110 -19.27 7.86 -13.10
CA ARG A 110 -18.41 6.68 -13.27
C ARG A 110 -17.64 6.41 -11.97
N ARG A 111 -17.03 7.45 -11.40
CA ARG A 111 -16.32 7.41 -10.10
C ARG A 111 -17.17 6.79 -9.01
N LEU A 112 -18.35 7.36 -8.81
CA LEU A 112 -19.29 6.94 -7.78
C LEU A 112 -19.77 5.49 -7.98
N ALA A 113 -20.03 5.08 -9.22
CA ALA A 113 -20.41 3.69 -9.51
C ALA A 113 -19.34 2.69 -9.03
N HIS A 114 -18.05 2.96 -9.29
CA HIS A 114 -16.97 2.09 -8.83
C HIS A 114 -16.81 2.09 -7.31
N GLU A 115 -16.97 3.24 -6.65
CA GLU A 115 -16.94 3.31 -5.18
C GLU A 115 -18.11 2.51 -4.58
N LEU A 116 -19.29 2.60 -5.17
CA LEU A 116 -20.46 1.79 -4.79
C LEU A 116 -20.22 0.29 -5.02
N THR A 117 -19.60 -0.11 -6.15
CA THR A 117 -19.20 -1.50 -6.40
C THR A 117 -18.18 -1.99 -5.38
N ALA A 118 -17.14 -1.21 -5.10
CA ALA A 118 -16.10 -1.56 -4.13
C ALA A 118 -16.64 -1.67 -2.70
N SER A 119 -17.69 -0.92 -2.39
CA SER A 119 -18.43 -1.05 -1.14
C SER A 119 -19.41 -2.23 -1.12
N GLY A 120 -19.71 -2.84 -2.26
CA GLY A 120 -20.76 -3.86 -2.39
C GLY A 120 -22.20 -3.32 -2.31
N LEU A 121 -22.39 -2.00 -2.41
CA LEU A 121 -23.72 -1.37 -2.40
C LEU A 121 -24.36 -1.33 -3.79
N LEU A 122 -23.56 -1.29 -4.86
CA LEU A 122 -24.11 -1.25 -6.20
C LEU A 122 -24.82 -2.58 -6.48
N LYS A 123 -26.12 -2.52 -6.76
CA LYS A 123 -26.88 -3.71 -7.11
C LYS A 123 -26.35 -4.22 -8.44
N THR A 124 -25.72 -5.40 -8.44
CA THR A 124 -25.54 -6.18 -9.68
C THR A 124 -26.94 -6.64 -10.07
N ASP A 125 -27.35 -6.32 -11.30
CA ASP A 125 -28.73 -6.42 -11.80
C ASP A 125 -29.50 -7.63 -11.25
N ASP A 126 -30.81 -7.48 -10.97
CA ASP A 126 -31.66 -8.59 -10.47
C ASP A 126 -31.62 -9.83 -11.38
N ASP A 127 -31.32 -9.62 -12.66
CA ASP A 127 -31.13 -10.67 -13.65
C ASP A 127 -29.76 -11.34 -13.55
N TRP A 128 -28.79 -10.82 -12.79
CA TRP A 128 -27.45 -11.41 -12.67
C TRP A 128 -27.50 -12.82 -12.09
N ASP A 129 -28.25 -13.04 -11.02
CA ASP A 129 -28.41 -14.39 -10.45
C ASP A 129 -29.34 -15.28 -11.30
N ALA A 130 -30.24 -14.67 -12.10
CA ALA A 130 -31.04 -15.40 -13.09
C ALA A 130 -30.23 -15.82 -14.33
N GLU A 131 -29.25 -15.01 -14.73
CA GLU A 131 -28.34 -15.25 -15.86
C GLU A 131 -27.13 -16.09 -15.46
N HIS A 132 -26.79 -16.15 -14.17
CA HIS A 132 -25.69 -16.93 -13.60
C HIS A 132 -26.17 -17.82 -12.43
N PRO A 133 -27.03 -18.83 -12.69
CA PRO A 133 -27.53 -19.72 -11.65
C PRO A 133 -26.37 -20.42 -10.94
N ARG A 134 -26.30 -20.25 -9.61
CA ARG A 134 -25.31 -20.89 -8.74
C ARG A 134 -25.90 -22.16 -8.15
N THR A 135 -25.16 -23.26 -8.16
CA THR A 135 -25.57 -24.51 -7.50
C THR A 135 -24.58 -24.87 -6.40
N GLY A 136 -25.10 -25.13 -5.19
CA GLY A 136 -24.33 -25.63 -4.03
C GLY A 136 -23.98 -24.59 -2.96
N THR A 137 -23.34 -25.06 -1.88
CA THR A 137 -22.87 -24.24 -0.75
C THR A 137 -21.38 -23.89 -0.96
N PRO A 138 -20.96 -22.63 -0.80
CA PRO A 138 -19.56 -22.27 -1.00
C PRO A 138 -18.66 -22.91 0.07
N PRO A 139 -17.39 -23.22 -0.24
CA PRO A 139 -16.70 -23.07 -1.52
C PRO A 139 -16.54 -24.43 -2.26
N ASN A 140 -17.03 -24.55 -3.49
CA ASN A 140 -16.75 -25.73 -4.33
C ASN A 140 -16.34 -25.37 -5.78
N PRO A 141 -15.54 -26.23 -6.45
CA PRO A 141 -15.24 -26.09 -7.88
C PRO A 141 -16.44 -26.61 -8.69
N GLY A 142 -17.42 -25.74 -8.88
CA GLY A 142 -18.65 -25.99 -9.64
C GLY A 142 -19.65 -24.83 -9.56
N TRP A 143 -19.17 -23.66 -9.12
CA TRP A 143 -19.99 -22.54 -8.65
C TRP A 143 -20.92 -21.92 -9.71
N PHE A 144 -20.67 -22.23 -10.99
CA PHE A 144 -21.47 -21.75 -12.11
C PHE A 144 -22.11 -22.95 -12.80
N ALA A 145 -23.43 -23.07 -12.71
CA ALA A 145 -24.17 -24.03 -13.50
C ALA A 145 -24.29 -23.52 -14.94
N THR A 146 -24.26 -24.44 -15.91
CA THR A 146 -24.61 -24.13 -17.29
C THR A 146 -26.07 -23.69 -17.36
N LYS A 147 -26.37 -22.68 -18.19
CA LYS A 147 -27.75 -22.23 -18.41
C LYS A 147 -28.59 -23.42 -18.89
N PRO A 148 -29.80 -23.65 -18.35
CA PRO A 148 -30.68 -24.69 -18.85
C PRO A 148 -30.97 -24.44 -20.33
N GLY A 149 -30.46 -25.33 -21.20
CA GLY A 149 -30.53 -25.22 -22.66
C GLY A 149 -29.19 -25.06 -23.38
N ALA A 150 -28.08 -24.91 -22.66
CA ALA A 150 -26.75 -24.99 -23.26
C ALA A 150 -26.45 -26.44 -23.66
N VAL A 151 -26.12 -26.66 -24.93
CA VAL A 151 -25.71 -27.97 -25.46
C VAL A 151 -24.41 -28.38 -24.79
N ASP A 152 -24.40 -29.51 -24.09
CA ASP A 152 -23.20 -30.03 -23.44
C ASP A 152 -22.06 -30.21 -24.48
N PRO A 153 -20.84 -29.72 -24.20
CA PRO A 153 -19.70 -30.06 -25.04
C PRO A 153 -19.47 -31.59 -25.02
N PRO A 154 -18.96 -32.19 -26.12
CA PRO A 154 -18.81 -33.63 -26.25
C PRO A 154 -17.96 -34.17 -25.08
N LYS A 155 -18.58 -35.07 -24.30
CA LYS A 155 -17.92 -35.73 -23.17
C LYS A 155 -16.70 -36.49 -23.66
N ALA A 156 -15.51 -36.07 -23.22
CA ALA A 156 -14.33 -36.90 -23.33
C ALA A 156 -14.50 -38.12 -22.40
N ASP A 157 -14.32 -39.32 -22.95
CA ASP A 157 -14.38 -40.58 -22.24
C ASP A 157 -13.28 -40.67 -21.15
N VAL A 158 -13.64 -40.32 -19.92
CA VAL A 158 -12.81 -40.56 -18.73
C VAL A 158 -13.35 -41.79 -18.02
N LYS A 159 -12.53 -42.85 -17.98
CA LYS A 159 -12.83 -44.09 -17.23
C LYS A 159 -12.90 -43.79 -15.72
N PRO A 160 -13.94 -44.29 -15.01
CA PRO A 160 -14.08 -44.07 -13.57
C PRO A 160 -13.07 -44.93 -12.79
N VAL A 161 -12.33 -44.29 -11.88
CA VAL A 161 -11.54 -44.95 -10.84
C VAL A 161 -12.40 -45.04 -9.58
N SER A 162 -12.59 -46.25 -9.06
CA SER A 162 -13.34 -46.53 -7.84
C SER A 162 -12.64 -45.94 -6.60
N PRO A 163 -13.37 -45.34 -5.65
CA PRO A 163 -12.77 -44.87 -4.40
C PRO A 163 -12.57 -46.03 -3.41
N SER A 164 -11.37 -46.09 -2.84
CA SER A 164 -11.03 -46.97 -1.72
C SER A 164 -11.51 -46.35 -0.41
N ALA A 165 -12.24 -47.15 0.38
CA ALA A 165 -12.68 -46.81 1.72
C ALA A 165 -11.51 -47.00 2.71
N ALA A 166 -11.24 -45.98 3.54
CA ALA A 166 -10.40 -46.13 4.72
C ALA A 166 -11.10 -45.50 5.93
N ALA A 167 -11.17 -46.30 6.98
CA ALA A 167 -11.90 -46.12 8.22
C ALA A 167 -11.29 -45.04 9.15
N GLY A 168 -12.14 -44.55 10.05
CA GLY A 168 -11.86 -43.50 11.02
C GLY A 168 -10.79 -43.78 12.07
N ALA A 169 -10.34 -42.70 12.69
CA ALA A 169 -9.66 -42.70 13.98
C ALA A 169 -10.18 -41.51 14.80
N ALA A 170 -10.67 -41.83 16.00
CA ALA A 170 -11.13 -40.87 16.99
C ALA A 170 -9.92 -40.15 17.63
N VAL A 171 -9.96 -38.82 17.68
CA VAL A 171 -8.98 -37.99 18.41
C VAL A 171 -9.53 -37.74 19.81
N VAL A 172 -8.84 -38.28 20.81
CA VAL A 172 -9.08 -38.01 22.24
C VAL A 172 -8.24 -36.80 22.64
N LEU A 173 -8.89 -35.73 23.07
CA LEU A 173 -8.25 -34.56 23.69
C LEU A 173 -7.93 -34.88 25.16
N ARG A 174 -6.68 -34.66 25.57
CA ARG A 174 -6.27 -34.57 26.97
C ARG A 174 -5.93 -33.10 27.31
N PRO A 175 -6.31 -32.59 28.49
CA PRO A 175 -5.89 -31.28 28.96
C PRO A 175 -4.48 -31.38 29.57
N LEU A 176 -3.68 -30.34 29.39
CA LEU A 176 -2.42 -30.14 30.10
C LEU A 176 -2.56 -28.91 31.01
N THR A 177 -2.52 -29.15 32.32
CA THR A 177 -2.46 -28.15 33.39
C THR A 177 -1.02 -27.92 33.84
N ALA A 178 -0.60 -26.66 33.74
CA ALA A 178 0.14 -25.80 34.68
C ALA A 178 1.47 -26.18 35.37
N ALA A 179 2.17 -25.10 35.76
CA ALA A 179 3.31 -24.92 36.69
C ALA A 179 4.72 -25.02 36.04
N ALA A 180 5.48 -23.92 35.89
CA ALA A 180 6.16 -23.06 36.89
C ALA A 180 7.50 -23.64 37.37
N GLU A 181 8.60 -22.93 37.07
CA GLU A 181 9.84 -22.71 37.87
C GLU A 181 10.99 -22.25 36.94
N ALA A 182 11.52 -21.04 37.12
CA ALA A 182 12.73 -20.67 37.89
C ALA A 182 13.97 -20.55 36.96
N THR A 183 14.39 -19.34 36.56
CA THR A 183 15.36 -18.45 37.24
C THR A 183 16.81 -18.94 37.20
N ALA A 184 17.67 -18.02 36.73
CA ALA A 184 19.13 -17.95 36.82
C ALA A 184 19.94 -18.55 35.66
N LEU A 185 20.51 -17.66 34.85
CA LEU A 185 21.96 -17.53 34.64
C LEU A 185 22.24 -16.18 33.95
N ILE A 186 22.77 -15.22 34.71
CA ILE A 186 23.51 -14.05 34.21
C ILE A 186 24.87 -14.07 34.88
N ALA A 187 25.91 -13.80 34.10
CA ALA A 187 27.13 -13.15 34.53
C ALA A 187 27.62 -12.22 33.40
N PRO A 188 28.35 -11.13 33.72
CA PRO A 188 27.98 -9.78 33.29
C PRO A 188 29.01 -9.10 32.38
N ASP A 189 28.54 -8.10 31.63
CA ASP A 189 29.22 -6.81 31.44
C ASP A 189 28.26 -5.85 30.72
N ILE A 190 27.42 -5.16 31.49
CA ILE A 190 26.61 -4.03 31.00
C ILE A 190 26.80 -2.89 32.00
N ALA A 191 27.21 -1.73 31.48
CA ALA A 191 27.51 -0.55 32.26
C ALA A 191 26.29 -0.11 33.10
N PRO A 192 26.50 0.39 34.34
CA PRO A 192 25.42 0.80 35.26
C PRO A 192 24.43 1.82 34.68
N ALA A 193 24.86 2.63 33.71
CA ALA A 193 24.02 3.63 33.04
C ALA A 193 22.87 3.03 32.21
N VAL A 194 22.99 1.78 31.74
CA VAL A 194 21.95 1.11 30.93
C VAL A 194 20.85 0.52 31.83
N LEU A 195 21.19 0.13 33.07
CA LEU A 195 20.23 -0.38 34.05
C LEU A 195 19.39 0.72 34.69
N GLU A 196 19.93 1.94 34.85
CA GLU A 196 19.12 3.09 35.30
C GLU A 196 18.08 3.53 34.25
N ALA A 197 18.43 3.50 32.96
CA ALA A 197 17.52 3.84 31.86
C ALA A 197 16.40 2.79 31.68
N LEU A 198 16.68 1.51 31.92
CA LEU A 198 15.67 0.45 31.91
C LEU A 198 14.83 0.44 33.20
N GLY A 199 15.42 0.82 34.34
CA GLY A 199 14.72 0.94 35.62
C GLY A 199 13.68 2.06 35.65
N THR A 200 13.97 3.19 34.98
CA THR A 200 13.00 4.29 34.82
C THR A 200 11.88 3.97 33.83
N LEU A 201 12.13 3.12 32.83
CA LEU A 201 11.11 2.65 31.88
C LEU A 201 10.18 1.60 32.49
N GLY A 202 10.70 0.73 33.37
CA GLY A 202 9.92 -0.31 34.06
C GLY A 202 8.96 0.23 35.14
N ALA A 203 9.31 1.32 35.82
CA ALA A 203 8.47 1.91 36.86
C ALA A 203 7.31 2.79 36.32
N ALA A 204 7.37 3.21 35.05
CA ALA A 204 6.33 4.04 34.41
C ALA A 204 5.16 3.24 33.81
N MET A 205 5.21 1.90 33.84
CA MET A 205 4.22 1.03 33.18
C MET A 205 3.13 0.47 34.12
N ALA A 206 3.11 0.87 35.40
CA ALA A 206 2.12 0.39 36.37
C ALA A 206 0.93 1.35 36.64
N GLY A 207 0.82 2.48 35.94
CA GLY A 207 -0.29 3.41 36.14
C GLY A 207 -0.55 4.35 34.97
N SER A 208 -1.68 4.17 34.29
CA SER A 208 -2.27 5.10 33.31
C SER A 208 -1.34 5.62 32.20
N ALA A 209 -0.98 4.72 31.29
CA ALA A 209 -0.24 5.04 30.06
C ALA A 209 -1.14 5.76 29.04
N LEU A 210 -1.15 7.09 29.06
CA LEU A 210 -1.41 7.93 27.87
C LEU A 210 -1.06 9.42 28.07
N ALA A 211 -0.78 9.86 29.31
CA ALA A 211 -0.48 11.27 29.58
C ALA A 211 1.02 11.61 29.76
N ALA A 212 1.91 10.63 29.93
CA ALA A 212 3.32 10.91 30.28
C ALA A 212 4.32 10.91 29.10
N PHE A 213 3.94 10.47 27.90
CA PHE A 213 4.89 10.29 26.79
C PHE A 213 5.05 11.51 25.86
N ALA A 214 4.24 12.56 26.04
CA ALA A 214 4.41 13.82 25.31
C ALA A 214 5.67 14.62 25.73
N ALA A 215 6.36 14.23 26.80
CA ALA A 215 7.51 14.96 27.34
C ALA A 215 8.88 14.51 26.78
N PHE A 216 8.96 13.42 25.99
CA PHE A 216 10.25 12.79 25.67
C PHE A 216 10.62 12.72 24.17
N GLY A 217 10.03 13.56 23.31
CA GLY A 217 10.55 13.78 21.94
C GLY A 217 10.64 12.51 21.07
N ALA A 218 9.79 11.50 21.34
CA ALA A 218 9.74 10.27 20.56
C ALA A 218 8.86 10.46 19.31
N ILE A 219 9.37 10.06 18.15
CA ILE A 219 8.66 10.10 16.88
C ILE A 219 8.25 8.67 16.52
N PHE A 220 6.96 8.47 16.27
CA PHE A 220 6.39 7.19 15.88
C PHE A 220 6.16 7.16 14.38
N VAL A 221 6.78 6.21 13.71
CA VAL A 221 6.64 5.95 12.28
C VAL A 221 5.83 4.67 12.10
N PRO A 222 4.51 4.76 11.84
CA PRO A 222 3.64 3.59 11.75
C PRO A 222 4.00 2.76 10.53
N SER A 223 4.07 1.42 10.68
CA SER A 223 4.40 0.54 9.57
C SER A 223 3.18 0.12 8.73
N ALA A 224 3.33 0.20 7.41
CA ALA A 224 2.34 -0.27 6.44
C ALA A 224 2.47 -1.75 6.02
N ASN A 225 3.35 -2.55 6.65
CA ASN A 225 3.66 -3.95 6.25
C ASN A 225 4.16 -4.08 4.79
N ARG A 226 5.26 -3.38 4.44
CA ARG A 226 5.93 -3.53 3.13
C ARG A 226 7.37 -4.00 3.34
N LEU A 227 7.97 -4.69 2.35
CA LEU A 227 9.38 -5.11 2.39
C LEU A 227 10.32 -3.90 2.55
N LEU A 228 9.93 -2.78 1.93
CA LEU A 228 10.62 -1.51 2.03
C LEU A 228 9.60 -0.41 2.35
N GLU A 229 9.86 0.35 3.39
CA GLU A 229 9.03 1.46 3.84
C GLU A 229 9.81 2.77 3.77
N THR A 230 9.25 3.78 3.09
CA THR A 230 9.87 5.09 2.95
C THR A 230 8.87 6.18 3.27
N GLY A 231 9.29 7.23 3.96
CA GLY A 231 8.43 8.37 4.25
C GLY A 231 9.16 9.53 4.88
N SER A 232 8.43 10.61 5.12
CA SER A 232 8.92 11.71 5.95
C SER A 232 8.79 11.37 7.42
N VAL A 233 9.75 11.82 8.23
CA VAL A 233 9.67 11.71 9.68
C VAL A 233 8.57 12.65 10.18
N PRO A 234 7.57 12.19 10.95
CA PRO A 234 6.49 13.06 11.45
C PRO A 234 7.00 14.30 12.19
N GLY A 235 6.51 15.48 11.79
CA GLY A 235 6.96 16.77 12.31
C GLY A 235 8.28 17.30 11.72
N ARG A 236 8.93 16.54 10.82
CA ARG A 236 10.23 16.86 10.21
C ARG A 236 10.22 16.55 8.72
N SER A 237 9.58 17.41 7.91
CA SER A 237 9.56 17.26 6.45
C SER A 237 10.94 17.40 5.79
N ASP A 238 11.91 17.96 6.53
CA ASP A 238 13.32 18.04 6.17
C ASP A 238 14.07 16.71 6.37
N ILE A 239 13.43 15.68 6.95
CA ILE A 239 14.02 14.36 7.19
C ILE A 239 13.12 13.28 6.60
N SER A 240 13.72 12.38 5.84
CA SER A 240 13.09 11.16 5.34
C SER A 240 13.72 9.94 6.01
N TYR A 241 12.98 8.84 6.05
CA TYR A 241 13.48 7.54 6.46
C TYR A 241 13.24 6.52 5.35
N ARG A 242 14.09 5.49 5.35
CA ARG A 242 13.97 4.26 4.58
C ARG A 242 14.19 3.11 5.55
N TRP A 243 13.16 2.30 5.78
CA TRP A 243 13.20 1.10 6.61
C TRP A 243 13.06 -0.11 5.72
N ASP A 244 14.14 -0.89 5.63
CA ASP A 244 14.22 -2.12 4.88
C ASP A 244 14.03 -3.30 5.84
N HIS A 245 12.90 -3.99 5.70
CA HIS A 245 12.52 -5.11 6.57
C HIS A 245 13.24 -6.41 6.19
N ASP A 246 13.81 -6.51 4.99
CA ASP A 246 14.50 -7.73 4.54
C ASP A 246 15.94 -7.79 5.03
N VAL A 247 16.63 -6.65 5.06
CA VAL A 247 18.00 -6.54 5.56
C VAL A 247 18.07 -5.97 6.98
N ASP A 248 16.92 -5.86 7.65
CA ASP A 248 16.84 -5.41 9.04
C ASP A 248 17.57 -4.07 9.26
N SER A 249 17.39 -3.11 8.33
CA SER A 249 18.14 -1.85 8.34
C SER A 249 17.23 -0.63 8.23
N VAL A 250 17.65 0.47 8.86
CA VAL A 250 17.00 1.77 8.72
C VAL A 250 18.03 2.82 8.33
N THR A 251 17.65 3.70 7.40
CA THR A 251 18.44 4.87 7.01
C THR A 251 17.58 6.11 7.14
N PHE A 252 18.12 7.15 7.79
CA PHE A 252 17.56 8.48 7.80
C PHE A 252 18.36 9.37 6.87
N SER A 253 17.69 10.25 6.14
CA SER A 253 18.30 11.26 5.26
C SER A 253 17.71 12.62 5.57
N ALA A 254 18.51 13.67 5.45
CA ALA A 254 18.07 15.05 5.66
C ALA A 254 18.26 15.88 4.38
N LEU A 255 17.34 16.80 4.13
CA LEU A 255 17.43 17.78 3.05
C LEU A 255 18.34 18.93 3.50
N VAL A 256 19.55 18.98 2.98
CA VAL A 256 20.56 20.00 3.28
C VAL A 256 20.92 20.72 1.98
N ASP A 257 20.75 22.03 1.95
CA ASP A 257 21.00 22.87 0.76
C ASP A 257 20.27 22.42 -0.51
N GLY A 258 19.07 21.84 -0.33
CA GLY A 258 18.23 21.34 -1.43
C GLY A 258 18.59 19.93 -1.92
N GLU A 259 19.56 19.26 -1.29
CA GLU A 259 20.00 17.91 -1.63
C GLU A 259 19.72 16.95 -0.46
N TRP A 260 19.21 15.75 -0.76
CA TRP A 260 19.03 14.72 0.26
C TRP A 260 20.38 14.08 0.59
N ARG A 261 20.81 14.21 1.84
CA ARG A 261 22.06 13.64 2.33
C ARG A 261 21.78 12.59 3.40
N PRO A 262 22.49 11.44 3.39
CA PRO A 262 22.39 10.47 4.46
C PRO A 262 22.73 11.12 5.80
N LEU A 263 21.87 10.89 6.78
CA LEU A 263 21.99 11.44 8.12
C LEU A 263 22.63 10.42 9.06
N THR A 264 22.01 9.25 9.17
CA THR A 264 22.47 8.12 9.99
C THR A 264 21.78 6.85 9.51
N SER A 265 22.41 5.71 9.70
CA SER A 265 21.82 4.39 9.47
C SER A 265 22.00 3.49 10.68
N GLY A 266 21.23 2.41 10.75
CA GLY A 266 21.43 1.38 11.74
C GLY A 266 20.88 0.02 11.32
N THR A 267 21.45 -1.03 11.90
CA THR A 267 21.07 -2.43 11.70
C THR A 267 20.37 -2.97 12.94
N LEU A 268 19.35 -3.81 12.77
CA LEU A 268 18.57 -4.36 13.87
C LEU A 268 19.41 -5.34 14.70
N HIS A 269 19.51 -5.06 15.99
CA HIS A 269 20.08 -5.92 17.01
C HIS A 269 19.08 -6.05 18.15
N GLY A 270 18.38 -7.19 18.21
CA GLY A 270 17.23 -7.36 19.10
C GLY A 270 16.06 -6.50 18.62
N ASN A 271 15.70 -5.47 19.39
CA ASN A 271 14.67 -4.50 19.01
C ASN A 271 15.24 -3.10 18.69
N ALA A 272 16.56 -2.90 18.74
CA ALA A 272 17.19 -1.61 18.50
C ALA A 272 17.95 -1.61 17.17
N PHE A 273 17.84 -0.54 16.39
CA PHE A 273 18.69 -0.29 15.25
C PHE A 273 19.94 0.43 15.76
N LEU A 274 21.11 -0.18 15.61
CA LEU A 274 22.39 0.37 16.08
C LEU A 274 23.23 0.84 14.88
N ASP A 275 23.86 2.00 15.02
CA ASP A 275 24.85 2.49 14.05
C ASP A 275 26.18 1.70 14.13
N GLU A 276 27.13 2.02 13.27
CA GLU A 276 28.46 1.39 13.23
C GLU A 276 29.25 1.53 14.55
N LYS A 277 28.89 2.50 15.40
CA LYS A 277 29.50 2.73 16.71
C LYS A 277 28.75 2.02 17.84
N GLY A 278 27.73 1.22 17.52
CA GLY A 278 26.89 0.50 18.47
C GLY A 278 25.88 1.40 19.20
N LYS A 279 25.63 2.62 18.72
CA LYS A 279 24.68 3.55 19.32
C LYS A 279 23.32 3.41 18.66
N ALA A 280 22.25 3.38 19.46
CA ALA A 280 20.89 3.26 18.95
C ALA A 280 20.46 4.49 18.15
N VAL A 281 19.96 4.27 16.93
CA VAL A 281 19.38 5.30 16.05
C VAL A 281 17.86 5.22 15.98
N ALA A 282 17.30 4.02 16.20
CA ALA A 282 15.87 3.79 16.31
C ALA A 282 15.59 2.51 17.10
N VAL A 283 14.32 2.29 17.47
CA VAL A 283 13.83 1.07 18.14
C VAL A 283 12.58 0.60 17.42
N SER A 284 12.46 -0.71 17.21
CA SER A 284 11.23 -1.35 16.75
C SER A 284 10.35 -1.68 17.96
N ALA A 285 9.11 -1.19 17.97
CA ALA A 285 8.16 -1.43 19.06
C ALA A 285 6.76 -1.75 18.52
N PRO A 286 5.98 -2.62 19.20
CA PRO A 286 4.59 -2.88 18.80
C PRO A 286 3.73 -1.62 19.01
N GLY A 287 3.02 -1.23 17.95
CA GLY A 287 2.04 -0.16 17.94
C GLY A 287 0.67 -0.59 18.52
N PRO A 288 -0.30 0.33 18.60
CA PRO A 288 -1.62 0.09 19.20
C PRO A 288 -2.42 -1.03 18.50
N ASP A 289 -2.13 -1.27 17.23
CA ASP A 289 -2.74 -2.30 16.39
C ASP A 289 -1.93 -3.61 16.34
N GLY A 290 -0.86 -3.71 17.14
CA GLY A 290 0.04 -4.84 17.18
C GLY A 290 1.09 -4.87 16.06
N ARG A 291 1.12 -3.87 15.17
CA ARG A 291 2.15 -3.79 14.11
C ARG A 291 3.43 -3.18 14.63
N GLN A 292 4.58 -3.61 14.08
CA GLN A 292 5.84 -2.96 14.44
C GLN A 292 5.83 -1.50 13.97
N THR A 293 6.32 -0.63 14.83
CA THR A 293 6.42 0.82 14.62
C THR A 293 7.86 1.19 14.88
N LEU A 294 8.44 1.99 13.99
CA LEU A 294 9.78 2.51 14.18
C LEU A 294 9.70 3.75 15.08
N VAL A 295 10.46 3.73 16.17
CA VAL A 295 10.52 4.82 17.14
C VAL A 295 11.93 5.39 17.15
N THR A 296 12.06 6.69 16.89
CA THR A 296 13.34 7.42 17.02
C THR A 296 13.15 8.66 17.88
N SER A 297 14.24 9.23 18.40
CA SER A 297 14.19 10.46 19.18
C SER A 297 14.61 11.66 18.34
N VAL A 298 13.95 12.80 18.57
CA VAL A 298 14.33 14.09 17.95
C VAL A 298 15.80 14.40 18.22
N GLU A 299 16.31 14.12 19.42
CA GLU A 299 17.70 14.37 19.80
C GLU A 299 18.73 13.57 19.00
N VAL A 300 18.40 12.32 18.65
CA VAL A 300 19.26 11.49 17.78
C VAL A 300 19.35 12.12 16.39
N LEU A 301 18.21 12.51 15.83
CA LEU A 301 18.15 13.14 14.50
C LEU A 301 18.83 14.52 14.49
N ASP A 302 18.55 15.37 15.48
CA ASP A 302 19.14 16.71 15.57
C ASP A 302 20.65 16.68 15.77
N ARG A 303 21.14 15.74 16.58
CA ARG A 303 22.58 15.52 16.72
C ARG A 303 23.21 15.11 15.40
N ALA A 304 22.60 14.17 14.69
CA ALA A 304 23.10 13.73 13.39
C ALA A 304 23.05 14.87 12.35
N VAL A 305 22.04 15.75 12.40
CA VAL A 305 21.97 16.95 11.53
C VAL A 305 23.08 17.93 11.90
N ALA A 306 23.33 18.15 13.18
CA ALA A 306 24.39 19.03 13.66
C ALA A 306 25.79 18.48 13.30
N GLU A 307 26.00 17.16 13.41
CA GLU A 307 27.22 16.49 12.96
C GLU A 307 27.41 16.65 11.45
N LEU A 308 26.37 16.44 10.65
CA LEU A 308 26.39 16.65 9.20
C LEU A 308 26.72 18.10 8.82
N LYS A 309 26.16 19.09 9.53
CA LYS A 309 26.40 20.52 9.30
C LYS A 309 27.77 20.99 9.80
N SER A 310 28.26 20.45 10.91
CA SER A 310 29.58 20.80 11.45
C SER A 310 30.72 20.15 10.68
N GLY A 311 30.50 18.94 10.13
CA GLY A 311 31.41 18.27 9.21
C GLY A 311 31.58 19.00 7.87
N ALA A 312 30.65 19.89 7.50
CA ALA A 312 30.79 20.75 6.31
C ALA A 312 31.83 21.87 6.47
N GLY A 313 32.46 22.00 7.65
CA GLY A 313 33.45 23.01 8.00
C GLY A 313 34.92 22.54 8.02
N SER A 314 35.33 21.57 7.19
CA SER A 314 36.74 21.41 6.79
C SER A 314 36.84 20.44 5.61
N PRO A 315 37.08 20.94 4.38
CA PRO A 315 37.25 20.08 3.21
C PRO A 315 38.65 19.44 3.11
N ASP A 316 39.50 19.53 4.14
CA ASP A 316 40.85 18.96 4.12
C ASP A 316 41.05 17.93 5.25
N ALA A 317 41.51 16.74 4.86
CA ALA A 317 42.09 15.67 5.69
C ALA A 317 41.19 14.60 6.32
N ALA A 318 39.97 14.43 5.80
CA ALA A 318 39.35 13.11 5.66
C ALA A 318 38.40 13.18 4.45
N GLN A 319 38.93 13.41 3.25
CA GLN A 319 39.11 12.26 2.36
C GLN A 319 38.98 10.95 3.14
N SER A 320 37.71 10.55 3.32
CA SER A 320 37.35 9.18 3.01
C SER A 320 38.29 8.76 1.89
N ARG A 321 38.98 7.65 2.08
CA ARG A 321 39.34 6.87 0.91
C ARG A 321 38.03 6.75 0.16
N GLU A 322 37.86 7.60 -0.83
CA GLU A 322 36.77 7.53 -1.76
C GLU A 322 36.76 6.05 -2.10
N ASN A 323 35.65 5.39 -1.79
CA ASN A 323 35.33 4.16 -2.47
C ASN A 323 35.30 4.56 -3.95
N HIS A 324 36.49 4.56 -4.57
CA HIS A 324 36.72 4.55 -5.99
C HIS A 324 36.31 3.19 -6.57
N GLU A 325 35.53 2.40 -5.82
CA GLU A 325 34.68 1.41 -6.47
C GLU A 325 33.83 2.17 -7.48
N PRO A 326 33.99 1.86 -8.78
CA PRO A 326 33.24 2.52 -9.82
C PRO A 326 31.76 2.38 -9.49
N ARG A 327 31.09 3.51 -9.22
CA ARG A 327 29.64 3.50 -9.04
C ARG A 327 29.02 2.93 -10.30
N LEU A 328 28.24 1.87 -10.12
CA LEU A 328 27.59 1.22 -11.24
C LEU A 328 26.58 2.17 -11.88
N CYS A 329 25.87 3.00 -11.10
CA CYS A 329 24.94 3.98 -11.64
C CYS A 329 25.60 5.36 -11.84
N PRO A 330 25.41 6.00 -13.00
CA PRO A 330 25.71 7.43 -13.17
C PRO A 330 24.90 8.28 -12.21
N ASP A 331 25.34 9.51 -11.98
CA ASP A 331 24.56 10.47 -11.20
C ASP A 331 23.28 10.87 -11.95
N PRO A 332 22.14 11.05 -11.26
CA PRO A 332 20.90 11.50 -11.88
C PRO A 332 21.02 12.89 -12.50
N THR A 333 20.36 13.07 -13.64
CA THR A 333 20.28 14.34 -14.36
C THR A 333 18.84 14.86 -14.38
N PRO A 334 18.62 16.19 -14.44
CA PRO A 334 17.27 16.74 -14.58
C PRO A 334 16.56 16.25 -15.85
N GLU A 335 15.38 15.67 -15.69
CA GLU A 335 14.43 15.37 -16.77
C GLU A 335 13.49 16.57 -16.95
N PRO A 336 13.22 17.02 -18.20
CA PRO A 336 12.17 17.99 -18.45
C PRO A 336 10.85 17.49 -17.84
N LYS A 337 10.26 18.28 -16.93
CA LYS A 337 8.96 17.94 -16.35
C LYS A 337 7.92 17.86 -17.47
N THR A 338 7.44 16.66 -17.72
CA THR A 338 6.40 16.38 -18.70
C THR A 338 5.05 16.32 -17.99
N THR A 339 3.95 16.40 -18.74
CA THR A 339 2.62 16.16 -18.19
C THR A 339 2.39 14.65 -18.01
N LYS A 340 3.11 14.00 -17.07
CA LYS A 340 2.85 12.61 -16.66
C LYS A 340 1.67 12.57 -15.68
N SER A 341 0.96 11.44 -15.62
CA SER A 341 -0.09 11.25 -14.60
C SER A 341 0.56 11.13 -13.22
N GLU A 342 -0.19 11.44 -12.15
CA GLU A 342 0.30 11.25 -10.77
C GLU A 342 0.70 9.79 -10.51
N ASN A 343 -0.03 8.82 -11.08
CA ASN A 343 0.32 7.40 -10.99
C ASN A 343 1.64 7.09 -11.70
N SER A 344 1.87 7.62 -12.91
CA SER A 344 3.15 7.47 -13.60
C SER A 344 4.30 8.12 -12.84
N ILE A 345 4.08 9.26 -12.20
CA ILE A 345 5.06 9.92 -11.35
C ILE A 345 5.44 9.03 -10.17
N ARG A 346 4.45 8.57 -9.38
CA ARG A 346 4.70 7.72 -8.20
C ARG A 346 5.34 6.38 -8.57
N TYR A 347 4.88 5.76 -9.66
CA TYR A 347 5.43 4.49 -10.11
C TYR A 347 6.87 4.66 -10.62
N GLN A 348 7.17 5.76 -11.33
CA GLN A 348 8.53 6.11 -11.69
C GLN A 348 9.41 6.27 -10.44
N GLU A 349 8.98 7.04 -9.44
CA GLU A 349 9.72 7.23 -8.20
C GLU A 349 9.93 5.91 -7.44
N TYR A 350 8.93 5.04 -7.43
CA TYR A 350 8.98 3.71 -6.83
C TYR A 350 10.02 2.80 -7.51
N VAL A 351 9.95 2.65 -8.83
CA VAL A 351 10.86 1.78 -9.59
C VAL A 351 12.28 2.35 -9.60
N SER A 352 12.43 3.66 -9.80
CA SER A 352 13.74 4.29 -9.95
C SER A 352 14.44 4.56 -8.63
N GLY A 353 13.70 4.72 -7.53
CA GLY A 353 14.20 5.31 -6.29
C GLY A 353 14.59 6.78 -6.41
N LEU A 354 14.27 7.45 -7.52
CA LEU A 354 14.61 8.85 -7.80
C LEU A 354 13.36 9.73 -7.72
N PRO A 355 13.46 10.95 -7.14
CA PRO A 355 12.40 11.95 -7.23
C PRO A 355 12.02 12.28 -8.68
N TYR A 356 10.74 12.54 -8.92
CA TYR A 356 10.27 12.89 -10.26
C TYR A 356 10.89 14.18 -10.80
N GLY A 357 11.28 14.13 -12.07
CA GLY A 357 12.08 15.18 -12.72
C GLY A 357 13.58 14.90 -12.68
N LEU A 358 14.01 13.72 -12.22
CA LEU A 358 15.35 13.18 -12.39
C LEU A 358 15.31 11.91 -13.24
N ALA A 359 16.39 11.65 -13.96
CA ALA A 359 16.59 10.48 -14.81
C ALA A 359 18.08 10.12 -14.89
N ILE A 360 18.39 8.87 -15.21
CA ILE A 360 19.76 8.44 -15.51
C ILE A 360 20.01 8.64 -17.00
N ASP A 361 21.02 9.43 -17.36
CA ASP A 361 21.44 9.61 -18.74
C ASP A 361 22.65 8.73 -19.03
N VAL A 362 22.52 7.87 -20.05
CA VAL A 362 23.62 7.09 -20.58
C VAL A 362 23.67 7.38 -22.08
N GLY A 363 24.82 7.83 -22.60
CA GLY A 363 24.98 8.04 -24.04
C GLY A 363 23.92 8.92 -24.72
N GLY A 364 23.30 9.86 -23.99
CA GLY A 364 22.24 10.74 -24.49
C GLY A 364 20.83 10.11 -24.51
N VAL A 365 20.68 8.89 -23.96
CA VAL A 365 19.38 8.23 -23.77
C VAL A 365 19.07 8.21 -22.28
N ARG A 366 17.84 8.61 -21.96
CA ARG A 366 17.34 8.65 -20.58
C ARG A 366 16.67 7.36 -20.18
N PHE A 367 16.87 7.03 -18.91
CA PHE A 367 16.25 5.93 -18.18
C PHE A 367 15.65 6.51 -16.91
N ASP A 368 14.52 5.96 -16.46
CA ASP A 368 13.85 6.44 -15.26
C ASP A 368 14.71 6.24 -14.00
N GLY A 369 15.52 5.17 -13.94
CA GLY A 369 16.40 4.89 -12.80
C GLY A 369 17.58 3.96 -13.13
N CYS A 370 18.32 3.56 -12.10
CA CYS A 370 19.39 2.58 -12.20
C CYS A 370 19.53 1.82 -10.87
N ASP A 371 19.65 0.50 -10.93
CA ASP A 371 19.87 -0.33 -9.75
C ASP A 371 21.33 -0.17 -9.27
N PRO A 372 21.57 0.37 -8.06
CA PRO A 372 22.92 0.64 -7.57
C PRO A 372 23.77 -0.62 -7.35
N THR A 373 23.13 -1.78 -7.21
CA THR A 373 23.79 -3.06 -6.93
C THR A 373 24.26 -3.73 -8.22
N THR A 374 23.47 -3.66 -9.28
CA THR A 374 23.72 -4.37 -10.54
C THR A 374 24.17 -3.47 -11.68
N GLY A 375 23.90 -2.16 -11.59
CA GLY A 375 24.10 -1.21 -12.68
C GLY A 375 23.08 -1.32 -13.81
N ASP A 376 22.03 -2.13 -13.62
CA ASP A 376 20.95 -2.26 -14.59
C ASP A 376 20.17 -0.95 -14.69
N LEU A 377 19.82 -0.59 -15.92
CA LEU A 377 19.09 0.63 -16.21
C LEU A 377 17.59 0.33 -16.16
N LEU A 378 16.84 1.17 -15.44
CA LEU A 378 15.44 0.92 -15.11
C LEU A 378 14.53 1.85 -15.90
N GLU A 379 13.45 1.30 -16.46
CA GLU A 379 12.37 2.05 -17.09
C GLU A 379 11.06 1.69 -16.39
N ALA A 380 10.27 2.69 -16.01
CA ALA A 380 9.02 2.56 -15.30
C ALA A 380 7.84 2.91 -16.22
N LYS A 381 6.99 1.92 -16.50
CA LYS A 381 5.77 2.12 -17.28
C LYS A 381 4.51 1.84 -16.48
N ALA A 382 3.83 2.93 -16.11
CA ALA A 382 2.48 2.92 -15.54
C ALA A 382 1.42 3.28 -16.59
N ASP A 383 0.20 2.79 -16.40
CA ASP A 383 -1.00 3.15 -17.19
C ASP A 383 -0.87 2.96 -18.73
N ILE A 384 0.03 2.10 -19.20
CA ILE A 384 0.30 1.92 -20.64
C ILE A 384 -0.67 0.96 -21.35
N ASP A 385 -1.68 0.41 -20.65
CA ASP A 385 -2.66 -0.53 -21.22
C ASP A 385 -3.34 -0.02 -22.48
N HIS A 386 -3.51 1.31 -22.58
CA HIS A 386 -4.15 1.95 -23.71
C HIS A 386 -3.36 1.79 -25.02
N LEU A 387 -2.05 1.54 -24.95
CA LEU A 387 -1.18 1.32 -26.11
C LEU A 387 -1.38 -0.04 -26.77
N PHE A 388 -1.90 -1.02 -26.03
CA PHE A 388 -2.03 -2.40 -26.49
C PHE A 388 -3.50 -2.82 -26.67
N ASP A 389 -3.75 -3.67 -27.65
CA ASP A 389 -5.01 -4.41 -27.77
C ASP A 389 -5.03 -5.63 -26.82
N ASP A 390 -6.05 -6.48 -26.95
CA ASP A 390 -6.26 -7.61 -26.04
C ASP A 390 -5.30 -8.79 -26.29
N ASP A 391 -4.67 -8.83 -27.47
CA ASP A 391 -3.62 -9.79 -27.80
C ASP A 391 -2.24 -9.31 -27.31
N GLY A 392 -2.16 -8.08 -26.79
CA GLY A 392 -0.92 -7.44 -26.39
C GLY A 392 -0.18 -6.79 -27.56
N GLU A 393 -0.83 -6.67 -28.72
CA GLU A 393 -0.27 -6.01 -29.88
C GLU A 393 -0.41 -4.50 -29.78
N LEU A 394 0.57 -3.77 -30.33
CA LEU A 394 0.50 -2.32 -30.37
C LEU A 394 -0.65 -1.87 -31.27
N LYS A 395 -1.53 -1.02 -30.75
CA LYS A 395 -2.63 -0.48 -31.53
C LYS A 395 -2.08 0.36 -32.69
N VAL A 396 -2.72 0.26 -33.85
CA VAL A 396 -2.29 0.91 -35.11
C VAL A 396 -2.12 2.44 -34.99
N PHE A 397 -2.85 3.09 -34.07
CA PHE A 397 -2.75 4.54 -33.87
C PHE A 397 -1.56 4.97 -32.99
N VAL A 398 -0.78 4.03 -32.44
CA VAL A 398 0.44 4.35 -31.69
C VAL A 398 1.46 4.89 -32.69
N ASN A 399 1.73 6.19 -32.62
CA ASN A 399 2.72 6.82 -33.48
C ASN A 399 4.14 6.45 -33.03
N SER A 400 5.12 6.63 -33.92
CA SER A 400 6.53 6.28 -33.69
C SER A 400 7.15 6.91 -32.44
N LYS A 401 6.64 8.05 -31.97
CA LYS A 401 7.13 8.71 -30.75
C LYS A 401 6.63 8.06 -29.45
N LYS A 402 5.57 7.26 -29.53
CA LYS A 402 4.99 6.50 -28.40
C LYS A 402 5.18 5.00 -28.56
N ASP A 403 5.92 4.58 -29.57
CA ASP A 403 6.18 3.18 -29.85
C ASP A 403 7.23 2.65 -28.84
N PRO A 404 6.83 1.77 -27.90
CA PRO A 404 7.75 1.22 -26.93
C PRO A 404 8.85 0.39 -27.59
N ILE A 405 8.64 -0.17 -28.79
CA ILE A 405 9.67 -0.92 -29.53
C ILE A 405 10.82 0.03 -29.90
N ILE A 406 10.51 1.22 -30.41
CA ILE A 406 11.53 2.22 -30.78
C ILE A 406 12.28 2.71 -29.55
N GLN A 407 11.58 2.97 -28.45
CA GLN A 407 12.22 3.40 -27.20
C GLN A 407 13.11 2.29 -26.61
N MET A 408 12.61 1.06 -26.52
CA MET A 408 13.37 -0.11 -26.05
C MET A 408 14.62 -0.32 -26.89
N GLN A 409 14.51 -0.26 -28.22
CA GLN A 409 15.65 -0.45 -29.12
C GLN A 409 16.74 0.60 -28.86
N SER A 410 16.37 1.88 -28.78
CA SER A 410 17.31 2.97 -28.47
C SER A 410 17.99 2.78 -27.12
N GLN A 411 17.25 2.34 -26.11
CA GLN A 411 17.78 2.06 -24.77
C GLN A 411 18.73 0.86 -24.76
N ILE A 412 18.38 -0.23 -25.47
CA ILE A 412 19.26 -1.40 -25.64
C ILE A 412 20.57 -1.01 -26.31
N ASP A 413 20.52 -0.25 -27.41
CA ASP A 413 21.70 0.13 -28.18
C ASP A 413 22.72 0.87 -27.31
N VAL A 414 22.24 1.84 -26.53
CA VAL A 414 23.08 2.62 -25.61
C VAL A 414 23.56 1.79 -24.42
N ALA A 415 22.67 1.06 -23.75
CA ALA A 415 23.03 0.24 -22.60
C ALA A 415 24.10 -0.80 -22.99
N PHE A 416 24.02 -1.33 -24.20
CA PHE A 416 24.96 -2.32 -24.71
C PHE A 416 26.31 -1.73 -25.14
N ALA A 417 26.35 -0.45 -25.50
CA ALA A 417 27.59 0.26 -25.81
C ALA A 417 28.42 0.62 -24.55
N THR A 418 27.87 0.45 -23.35
CA THR A 418 28.61 0.68 -22.09
C THR A 418 29.63 -0.43 -21.81
N ILE A 419 30.64 -0.12 -20.98
CA ILE A 419 31.67 -1.08 -20.55
C ILE A 419 31.69 -1.09 -19.00
N PRO A 420 31.28 -2.20 -18.36
CA PRO A 420 30.68 -3.40 -18.96
C PRO A 420 29.28 -3.12 -19.53
N PRO A 421 28.79 -3.91 -20.51
CA PRO A 421 27.44 -3.78 -21.04
C PRO A 421 26.38 -3.96 -19.96
N ARG A 422 25.36 -3.11 -19.96
CA ARG A 422 24.28 -3.12 -18.97
C ARG A 422 23.00 -3.73 -19.52
N ARG A 423 22.14 -4.23 -18.64
CA ARG A 423 20.78 -4.65 -18.99
C ARG A 423 19.83 -3.47 -18.87
N VAL A 424 18.72 -3.57 -19.59
CA VAL A 424 17.59 -2.64 -19.43
C VAL A 424 16.41 -3.42 -18.89
N VAL A 425 15.84 -2.95 -17.78
CA VAL A 425 14.72 -3.59 -17.10
C VAL A 425 13.52 -2.65 -17.16
N TRP A 426 12.50 -3.07 -17.89
CA TRP A 426 11.21 -2.37 -18.02
C TRP A 426 10.24 -2.93 -16.99
N HIS A 427 9.94 -2.13 -15.98
CA HIS A 427 8.92 -2.43 -14.98
C HIS A 427 7.56 -2.00 -15.51
N ALA A 428 6.63 -2.94 -15.59
CA ALA A 428 5.28 -2.72 -16.06
C ALA A 428 4.28 -2.86 -14.91
N GLN A 429 3.52 -1.81 -14.64
CA GLN A 429 2.65 -1.75 -13.47
C GLN A 429 1.41 -2.64 -13.62
N THR A 430 0.91 -2.79 -14.84
CA THR A 430 -0.36 -3.46 -15.14
C THR A 430 -0.13 -4.78 -15.87
N PRO A 431 -0.99 -5.80 -15.67
CA PRO A 431 -0.85 -7.07 -16.39
C PRO A 431 -0.87 -6.92 -17.91
N LYS A 432 -1.76 -6.05 -18.42
CA LYS A 432 -1.90 -5.81 -19.86
C LYS A 432 -0.70 -5.05 -20.43
N GLY A 433 -0.21 -4.03 -19.72
CA GLY A 433 1.04 -3.36 -20.04
C GLY A 433 2.23 -4.31 -20.05
N PHE A 434 2.34 -5.19 -19.06
CA PHE A 434 3.37 -6.23 -19.00
C PHE A 434 3.31 -7.17 -20.21
N GLN A 435 2.12 -7.68 -20.54
CA GLN A 435 1.93 -8.57 -21.69
C GLN A 435 2.35 -7.88 -22.98
N GLY A 436 1.89 -6.64 -23.22
CA GLY A 436 2.18 -5.91 -24.45
C GLY A 436 3.64 -5.50 -24.59
N LEU A 437 4.27 -5.07 -23.49
CA LEU A 437 5.71 -4.82 -23.46
C LEU A 437 6.51 -6.11 -23.67
N SER A 438 6.05 -7.25 -23.13
CA SER A 438 6.70 -8.54 -23.34
C SER A 438 6.64 -9.00 -24.80
N VAL A 439 5.51 -8.76 -25.49
CA VAL A 439 5.40 -8.98 -26.95
C VAL A 439 6.38 -8.07 -27.69
N SER A 440 6.43 -6.79 -27.33
CA SER A 440 7.34 -5.80 -27.91
C SER A 440 8.81 -6.18 -27.74
N ALA A 441 9.21 -6.59 -26.53
CA ALA A 441 10.56 -7.00 -26.21
C ALA A 441 10.99 -8.27 -26.97
N ARG A 442 10.08 -9.25 -27.15
CA ARG A 442 10.36 -10.46 -27.93
C ARG A 442 10.66 -10.16 -29.41
N ARG A 443 10.07 -9.10 -29.98
CA ARG A 443 10.33 -8.68 -31.37
C ARG A 443 11.72 -8.07 -31.58
N LEU A 444 12.36 -7.61 -30.52
CA LEU A 444 13.66 -6.93 -30.63
C LEU A 444 14.85 -7.90 -30.77
N GLU A 445 14.62 -9.22 -30.84
CA GLU A 445 15.61 -10.31 -31.07
C GLU A 445 16.90 -10.26 -30.22
N ARG A 446 16.96 -9.44 -29.17
CA ARG A 446 18.23 -9.12 -28.49
C ARG A 446 18.34 -9.65 -27.07
N GLY A 447 17.31 -10.28 -26.50
CA GLY A 447 17.37 -10.98 -25.19
C GLY A 447 17.90 -10.15 -24.01
N LYS A 448 17.93 -8.81 -24.12
CA LYS A 448 18.63 -7.90 -23.18
C LYS A 448 17.76 -6.77 -22.65
N VAL A 449 16.51 -6.69 -23.11
CA VAL A 449 15.44 -6.02 -22.37
C VAL A 449 14.70 -7.10 -21.60
N PHE A 450 14.60 -6.90 -20.30
CA PHE A 450 13.74 -7.68 -19.42
C PHE A 450 12.50 -6.86 -19.16
N VAL A 451 11.34 -7.48 -19.27
CA VAL A 451 10.09 -6.86 -18.82
C VAL A 451 9.72 -7.57 -17.53
N VAL A 452 9.50 -6.80 -16.48
CA VAL A 452 9.11 -7.30 -15.16
C VAL A 452 7.70 -6.81 -14.89
N TYR A 453 6.80 -7.72 -14.54
CA TYR A 453 5.50 -7.33 -14.00
C TYR A 453 5.70 -6.92 -12.54
N ASP A 454 5.45 -5.66 -12.25
CA ASP A 454 5.64 -5.09 -10.93
C ASP A 454 4.38 -4.31 -10.54
N PRO A 455 3.40 -4.96 -9.89
CA PRO A 455 2.14 -4.31 -9.53
C PRO A 455 2.32 -3.26 -8.43
N ASN A 456 3.51 -3.17 -7.82
CA ASN A 456 3.77 -2.24 -6.74
C ASN A 456 3.92 -0.81 -7.28
N GLY A 457 3.69 0.20 -6.45
CA GLY A 457 3.59 1.59 -6.90
C GLY A 457 2.28 1.92 -7.63
N GLY A 458 1.38 0.95 -7.80
CA GLY A 458 -0.06 1.21 -7.94
C GLY A 458 -0.61 1.93 -6.70
N PRO A 459 -1.69 2.73 -6.85
CA PRO A 459 -2.27 3.50 -5.75
C PRO A 459 -2.50 2.68 -4.48
#